data_AF-A0A6B0UQN7-F1
#
_entry.id   AF-A0A6B0UQN7-F1
#
_cell.length_a   1.000
_cell.length_b   1.000
_cell.length_c   1.000
_cell.angle_alpha   90.00
_cell.angle_beta   90.00
_cell.angle_gamma   90.00
#
_symmetry.space_group_name_H-M   'P 1'
#
loop_
_entity.id
_entity.type
_entity.pdbx_description
1 polymer ?
#
loop_
_entity_poly.entity_id
_entity_poly.type
_entity_poly.pdbx_seq_one_letter_code
_entity_poly.pdbx_strand_id
1 'polypeptide(L)'
;MSGSFRFFVLSGMLFYIVYAETFPEFEIAYPKLLESRGLKGEKVLHIKDGLTLQLEKTSVLSENVILTDSSSGKSVVTLMNGKVLEQNLYHDKKNMAAVQMIEKNGTVEVRGIVGERLRIIPLPLVAR
;
A
#
# COMPACT_ATOMS: atom_id res chain seq x y z
N MET A 1 -29.20 -40.32 -28.02
CA MET A 1 -28.84 -39.45 -26.87
C MET A 1 -27.35 -39.13 -26.91
N SER A 2 -26.94 -37.97 -27.44
CA SER A 2 -25.52 -37.56 -27.52
C SER A 2 -25.33 -36.04 -27.71
N GLY A 3 -26.35 -35.32 -28.20
CA GLY A 3 -26.24 -33.89 -28.50
C GLY A 3 -26.20 -32.94 -27.29
N SER A 4 -26.75 -33.32 -26.14
CA SER A 4 -26.91 -32.41 -25.00
C SER A 4 -25.65 -32.23 -24.17
N PHE A 5 -24.78 -33.26 -24.10
CA PHE A 5 -23.62 -33.27 -23.21
C PHE A 5 -22.53 -32.28 -23.67
N ARG A 6 -22.41 -32.03 -24.98
CA ARG A 6 -21.40 -31.12 -25.54
C ARG A 6 -21.66 -29.65 -25.21
N PHE A 7 -22.93 -29.26 -25.05
CA PHE A 7 -23.32 -27.89 -24.69
C PHE A 7 -23.07 -27.58 -23.20
N PHE A 8 -23.29 -28.53 -22.30
CA PHE A 8 -23.01 -28.34 -20.87
C PHE A 8 -21.52 -28.15 -20.60
N VAL A 9 -20.65 -28.88 -21.31
CA VAL A 9 -19.19 -28.75 -21.16
C VAL A 9 -18.70 -27.38 -21.66
N LEU A 10 -19.18 -26.93 -22.84
CA LEU A 10 -18.84 -25.61 -23.38
C LEU A 10 -19.36 -24.46 -22.50
N SER A 11 -20.57 -24.59 -21.96
CA SER A 11 -21.14 -23.61 -21.02
C SER A 11 -20.34 -23.54 -19.72
N GLY A 12 -19.94 -24.68 -19.15
CA GLY A 12 -19.13 -24.72 -17.93
C GLY A 12 -17.75 -24.09 -18.11
N MET A 13 -17.12 -24.30 -19.28
CA MET A 13 -15.82 -23.72 -19.61
C MET A 13 -15.91 -22.18 -19.81
N LEU A 14 -17.01 -21.68 -20.38
CA LEU A 14 -17.28 -20.23 -20.48
C LEU A 14 -17.47 -19.57 -19.11
N PHE A 15 -18.19 -20.23 -18.19
CA PHE A 15 -18.32 -19.74 -16.81
C PHE A 15 -16.98 -19.74 -16.06
N TYR A 16 -16.10 -20.71 -16.32
CA TYR A 16 -14.77 -20.77 -15.69
C TYR A 16 -13.85 -19.62 -16.13
N ILE A 17 -13.94 -19.18 -17.40
CA ILE A 17 -13.17 -18.03 -17.89
C ILE A 17 -13.68 -16.70 -17.30
N VAL A 18 -14.99 -16.56 -17.06
CA VAL A 18 -15.59 -15.35 -16.45
C VAL A 18 -15.20 -15.21 -14.97
N TYR A 19 -14.92 -16.32 -14.28
CA TYR A 19 -14.44 -16.34 -12.89
C TYR A 19 -12.91 -16.22 -12.75
N ALA A 20 -12.18 -15.91 -13.83
CA ALA A 20 -10.79 -15.51 -13.70
C ALA A 20 -10.75 -14.16 -12.98
N GLU A 21 -10.50 -14.19 -11.66
CA GLU A 21 -10.24 -12.99 -10.87
C GLU A 21 -9.09 -12.23 -11.54
N THR A 22 -9.38 -11.01 -12.01
CA THR A 22 -8.35 -10.10 -12.52
C THR A 22 -7.37 -9.84 -11.38
N PHE A 23 -6.15 -10.39 -11.48
CA PHE A 23 -5.08 -10.09 -10.55
C PHE A 23 -4.89 -8.56 -10.45
N PRO A 24 -4.65 -8.00 -9.26
CA PRO A 24 -4.40 -6.58 -9.12
C PRO A 24 -3.19 -6.23 -10.00
N GLU A 25 -3.40 -5.29 -10.93
CA GLU A 25 -2.35 -4.82 -11.82
C GLU A 25 -1.30 -4.09 -10.98
N PHE A 26 -0.16 -4.74 -10.76
CA PHE A 26 0.96 -4.12 -10.05
C PHE A 26 1.70 -3.22 -11.04
N GLU A 27 1.60 -1.93 -10.80
CA GLU A 27 2.31 -0.93 -11.59
C GLU A 27 3.63 -0.53 -10.92
N ILE A 28 4.73 -0.57 -11.67
CA ILE A 28 6.04 -0.15 -11.21
C ILE A 28 6.16 1.37 -11.34
N ALA A 29 6.42 2.04 -10.22
CA ALA A 29 6.68 3.48 -10.15
C ALA A 29 8.13 3.75 -9.70
N TYR A 30 8.68 4.89 -10.13
CA TYR A 30 10.02 5.37 -9.75
C TYR A 30 9.88 6.68 -8.97
N PRO A 31 9.57 6.61 -7.67
CA PRO A 31 9.24 7.80 -6.92
C PRO A 31 10.46 8.71 -6.74
N LYS A 32 10.21 10.02 -6.74
CA LYS A 32 11.18 11.06 -6.39
C LYS A 32 10.76 11.71 -5.08
N LEU A 33 11.68 11.74 -4.12
CA LEU A 33 11.48 12.43 -2.85
C LEU A 33 12.19 13.78 -2.88
N LEU A 34 11.46 14.82 -2.50
CA LEU A 34 11.98 16.17 -2.32
C LEU A 34 11.71 16.60 -0.88
N GLU A 35 12.71 17.14 -0.21
CA GLU A 35 12.55 17.67 1.14
C GLU A 35 12.44 19.19 1.12
N SER A 36 11.50 19.72 1.91
CA SER A 36 11.39 21.15 2.13
C SER A 36 12.58 21.65 2.94
N ARG A 37 13.05 22.86 2.63
CA ARG A 37 14.04 23.58 3.44
C ARG A 37 13.43 24.24 4.69
N GLY A 38 12.13 24.03 4.94
CA GLY A 38 11.43 24.52 6.11
C GLY A 38 11.71 23.69 7.37
N LEU A 39 11.36 24.25 8.53
CA LEU A 39 11.59 23.60 9.84
C LEU A 39 10.61 22.46 10.14
N LYS A 40 9.55 22.30 9.35
CA LYS A 40 8.44 21.37 9.61
C LYS A 40 8.67 19.95 9.08
N GLY A 41 9.80 19.68 8.42
CA GLY A 41 10.11 18.36 7.87
C GLY A 41 9.13 17.90 6.79
N GLU A 42 8.53 18.85 6.08
CA GLU A 42 7.60 18.60 4.98
C GLU A 42 8.35 17.94 3.82
N LYS A 43 7.74 16.92 3.21
CA LYS A 43 8.31 16.23 2.05
C LYS A 43 7.31 16.21 0.90
N VAL A 44 7.82 16.19 -0.32
CA VAL A 44 7.02 15.98 -1.52
C VAL A 44 7.45 14.68 -2.14
N LEU A 45 6.51 13.73 -2.23
CA LEU A 45 6.71 12.45 -2.87
C LEU A 45 6.00 12.45 -4.22
N HIS A 46 6.78 12.52 -5.29
CA HIS A 46 6.27 12.36 -6.64
C HIS A 46 6.36 10.89 -7.03
N ILE A 47 5.22 10.22 -7.27
CA ILE A 47 5.19 8.76 -7.50
C ILE A 47 5.22 8.48 -9.01
N LYS A 48 4.29 9.08 -9.75
CA LYS A 48 4.16 9.00 -11.21
C LYS A 48 3.35 10.21 -11.71
N ASP A 49 3.22 10.35 -13.03
CA ASP A 49 2.39 11.32 -13.72
C ASP A 49 1.02 11.48 -13.06
N GLY A 50 0.76 12.68 -12.51
CA GLY A 50 -0.49 13.04 -11.86
C GLY A 50 -0.61 12.69 -10.37
N LEU A 51 0.26 11.85 -9.81
CA LEU A 51 0.22 11.49 -8.38
C LEU A 51 1.42 12.05 -7.61
N THR A 52 1.18 13.17 -6.94
CA THR A 52 2.14 13.81 -6.03
C THR A 52 1.51 13.97 -4.65
N LEU A 53 2.23 13.51 -3.63
CA LEU A 53 1.82 13.62 -2.24
C LEU A 53 2.60 14.76 -1.56
N GLN A 54 1.88 15.61 -0.84
CA GLN A 54 2.43 16.59 0.09
C GLN A 54 2.38 15.98 1.49
N LEU A 55 3.53 15.57 1.97
CA LEU A 55 3.69 14.76 3.17
C LEU A 55 4.01 15.64 4.38
N GLU A 56 3.12 15.61 5.35
CA GLU A 56 3.30 16.19 6.69
C GLU A 56 3.65 15.08 7.69
N LYS A 57 4.45 15.42 8.72
CA LYS A 57 4.77 14.48 9.79
C LYS A 57 3.53 14.12 10.60
N THR A 58 3.32 12.84 10.86
CA THR A 58 2.21 12.39 11.72
C THR A 58 2.56 12.53 13.20
N SER A 59 1.64 13.08 14.00
CA SER A 59 1.84 13.35 15.44
C SER A 59 0.58 13.12 16.30
N VAL A 60 -0.32 12.24 15.85
CA VAL A 60 -1.64 11.99 16.46
C VAL A 60 -1.74 10.70 17.30
N LEU A 61 -0.77 9.79 17.22
CA LEU A 61 -0.76 8.52 17.92
C LEU A 61 -0.35 8.68 19.40
N SER A 62 -1.05 7.94 20.26
CA SER A 62 -0.70 7.76 21.66
C SER A 62 0.59 6.96 21.80
N GLU A 63 1.26 7.05 22.96
CA GLU A 63 2.45 6.24 23.21
C GLU A 63 2.13 4.74 23.16
N ASN A 64 0.99 4.32 23.71
CA ASN A 64 0.54 2.93 23.68
C ASN A 64 -0.60 2.77 22.66
N VAL A 65 -0.39 1.93 21.65
CA VAL A 65 -1.37 1.58 20.61
C VAL A 65 -1.59 0.07 20.61
N ILE A 66 -2.84 -0.37 20.53
CA ILE A 66 -3.18 -1.79 20.48
C ILE A 66 -3.56 -2.15 19.05
N LEU A 67 -2.79 -3.04 18.43
CA LEU A 67 -3.12 -3.65 17.14
C LEU A 67 -3.75 -5.01 17.37
N THR A 68 -4.94 -5.23 16.81
CA THR A 68 -5.62 -6.52 16.83
C THR A 68 -5.71 -7.06 15.41
N ASP A 69 -5.00 -8.15 15.13
CA ASP A 69 -5.04 -8.85 13.85
C ASP A 69 -5.92 -10.10 14.00
N SER A 70 -6.95 -10.21 13.15
CA SER A 70 -7.87 -11.37 13.10
C SER A 70 -7.82 -12.11 11.76
N SER A 71 -6.88 -11.77 10.87
CA SER A 71 -6.74 -12.35 9.52
C SER A 71 -6.46 -13.85 9.56
N SER A 72 -5.71 -14.32 10.55
CA SER A 72 -5.31 -15.73 10.68
C SER A 72 -6.36 -16.66 11.31
N GLY A 73 -7.59 -16.18 11.56
CA GLY A 73 -8.63 -16.91 12.28
C GLY A 73 -8.41 -17.00 13.81
N LYS A 74 -7.22 -16.61 14.29
CA LYS A 74 -6.95 -16.32 15.71
C LYS A 74 -6.71 -14.83 15.88
N SER A 75 -7.29 -14.25 16.93
CA SER A 75 -7.06 -12.85 17.27
C SER A 75 -5.70 -12.71 17.97
N VAL A 76 -4.78 -11.99 17.34
CA VAL A 76 -3.47 -11.66 17.90
C VAL A 76 -3.48 -10.19 18.29
N VAL A 77 -3.25 -9.93 19.58
CA VAL A 77 -3.17 -8.57 20.13
C VAL A 77 -1.70 -8.19 20.33
N THR A 78 -1.28 -7.09 19.71
CA THR A 78 0.08 -6.55 19.80
C THR A 78 0.05 -5.14 20.37
N LEU A 79 0.75 -4.92 21.48
CA LEU A 79 1.00 -3.57 22.00
C LEU A 79 2.17 -2.96 21.23
N MET A 80 1.95 -1.77 20.66
CA MET A 80 2.93 -1.03 19.88
C MET A 80 3.17 0.35 20.47
N ASN A 81 4.40 0.85 20.33
CA ASN A 81 4.71 2.21 20.71
C ASN A 81 4.35 3.17 19.58
N GLY A 82 3.30 3.98 19.74
CA GLY A 82 2.85 4.90 18.69
C GLY A 82 3.84 6.03 18.42
N LYS A 83 4.64 6.46 19.40
CA LYS A 83 5.73 7.44 19.18
C LYS A 83 6.82 6.88 18.28
N VAL A 84 7.11 5.60 18.37
CA VAL A 84 8.02 4.92 17.43
C VAL A 84 7.40 4.83 16.03
N LEU A 85 6.09 4.54 15.92
CA LEU A 85 5.40 4.51 14.62
C LEU A 85 5.44 5.87 13.91
N GLU A 86 5.22 6.97 14.64
CA GLU A 86 5.24 8.34 14.12
C GLU A 86 6.59 8.77 13.54
N GLN A 87 7.70 8.20 14.03
CA GLN A 87 9.06 8.57 13.60
C GLN A 87 9.26 8.44 12.09
N ASN A 88 8.53 7.56 11.41
CA ASN A 88 8.63 7.33 9.98
C ASN A 88 7.29 7.47 9.24
N LEU A 89 6.24 7.90 9.93
CA LEU A 89 4.88 7.99 9.39
C LEU A 89 4.53 9.42 8.97
N TYR A 90 4.07 9.55 7.74
CA TYR A 90 3.66 10.81 7.13
C TYR A 90 2.25 10.69 6.57
N HIS A 91 1.54 11.81 6.47
CA HIS A 91 0.20 11.86 5.90
C HIS A 91 0.05 12.99 4.88
N ASP A 92 -0.85 12.79 3.94
CA ASP A 92 -1.37 13.82 3.03
C ASP A 92 -2.89 13.85 3.17
N LYS A 93 -3.42 14.95 3.72
CA LYS A 93 -4.85 15.11 3.95
C LYS A 93 -5.64 15.23 2.65
N LYS A 94 -5.07 15.87 1.63
CA LYS A 94 -5.74 16.13 0.35
C LYS A 94 -5.93 14.83 -0.43
N ASN A 95 -4.91 13.99 -0.43
CA ASN A 95 -4.92 12.70 -1.13
C ASN A 95 -5.40 11.53 -0.24
N MET A 96 -5.80 11.79 1.01
CA MET A 96 -6.16 10.78 2.01
C MET A 96 -5.09 9.67 2.09
N ALA A 97 -3.83 10.07 2.15
CA ALA A 97 -2.70 9.14 2.13
C ALA A 97 -2.03 9.03 3.50
N ALA A 98 -1.57 7.82 3.82
CA ALA A 98 -0.71 7.53 4.95
C ALA A 98 0.44 6.66 4.47
N VAL A 99 1.66 7.17 4.63
CA VAL A 99 2.87 6.53 4.11
C VAL A 99 3.94 6.43 5.19
N GLN A 100 4.52 5.25 5.31
CA GLN A 100 5.76 5.02 6.02
C GLN A 100 6.93 5.21 5.05
N MET A 101 7.93 5.94 5.51
CA MET A 101 9.14 6.22 4.74
C MET A 101 10.37 5.84 5.55
N ILE A 102 11.23 5.01 4.95
CA ILE A 102 12.47 4.54 5.58
C ILE A 102 13.62 4.93 4.67
N GLU A 103 14.52 5.75 5.19
CA GLU A 103 15.73 6.17 4.48
C GLU A 103 16.91 5.32 4.95
N LYS A 104 17.54 4.60 4.01
CA LYS A 104 18.71 3.75 4.27
C LYS A 104 19.72 3.92 3.14
N ASN A 105 20.96 4.26 3.48
CA ASN A 105 22.08 4.34 2.53
C ASN A 105 21.77 5.22 1.29
N GLY A 106 21.08 6.35 1.49
CA GLY A 106 20.67 7.24 0.40
C GLY A 106 19.52 6.72 -0.48
N THR A 107 18.95 5.56 -0.15
CA THR A 107 17.74 5.02 -0.80
C THR A 107 16.53 5.26 0.09
N VAL A 108 15.40 5.58 -0.53
CA VAL A 108 14.11 5.77 0.13
C VAL A 108 13.22 4.56 -0.15
N GLU A 109 12.82 3.86 0.90
CA GLU A 109 11.75 2.87 0.84
C GLU A 109 10.43 3.54 1.25
N VAL A 110 9.39 3.37 0.44
CA VAL A 110 8.05 3.90 0.72
C VAL A 110 7.05 2.76 0.75
N ARG A 111 6.24 2.73 1.80
CA ARG A 111 5.10 1.83 1.95
C ARG A 111 3.89 2.63 2.41
N GLY A 112 2.71 2.35 1.91
CA GLY A 112 1.52 3.03 2.42
C GLY A 112 0.27 2.83 1.59
N ILE A 113 -0.72 3.66 1.90
CA ILE A 113 -2.02 3.69 1.24
C ILE A 113 -2.28 5.12 0.74
N VAL A 114 -2.96 5.22 -0.39
CA VAL A 114 -3.38 6.49 -1.01
C VAL A 114 -4.86 6.36 -1.37
N GLY A 115 -5.71 7.09 -0.65
CA GLY A 115 -7.15 6.92 -0.73
C GLY A 115 -7.59 5.49 -0.44
N GLU A 116 -8.70 5.07 -1.05
CA GLU A 116 -9.32 3.78 -0.74
C GLU A 116 -8.76 2.60 -1.54
N ARG A 117 -8.15 2.88 -2.70
CA ARG A 117 -7.86 1.84 -3.71
C ARG A 117 -6.37 1.61 -3.97
N LEU A 118 -5.54 2.62 -3.75
CA LEU A 118 -4.12 2.56 -4.12
C LEU A 118 -3.27 2.19 -2.92
N ARG A 119 -2.37 1.24 -3.12
CA ARG A 119 -1.38 0.80 -2.14
C ARG A 119 0.01 0.94 -2.73
N ILE A 120 0.92 1.52 -1.97
CA ILE A 120 2.33 1.61 -2.30
C ILE A 120 3.04 0.48 -1.56
N ILE A 121 3.70 -0.38 -2.32
CA ILE A 121 4.45 -1.51 -1.80
C ILE A 121 5.88 -1.39 -2.33
N PRO A 122 6.89 -1.48 -1.47
CA PRO A 122 8.28 -1.41 -1.90
C PRO A 122 8.59 -2.60 -2.80
N LEU A 123 9.29 -2.33 -3.89
CA LEU A 123 9.80 -3.39 -4.76
C LEU A 123 10.88 -4.17 -4.01
N PRO A 124 10.77 -5.51 -3.90
CA PRO A 124 11.82 -6.30 -3.29
C PRO A 124 13.09 -6.13 -4.12
N LEU A 125 14.13 -5.57 -3.51
CA LEU A 125 15.45 -5.48 -4.09
C LEU A 125 16.03 -6.90 -4.16
N VAL A 126 15.71 -7.63 -5.24
CA VAL A 126 16.47 -8.84 -5.58
C VAL A 126 17.79 -8.33 -6.13
N ALA A 127 18.89 -8.55 -5.38
CA ALA A 127 20.23 -8.32 -5.89
C ALA A 127 20.38 -9.11 -7.21
N ARG A 128 20.65 -8.38 -8.30
CA ARG A 128 21.14 -9.00 -9.54
C ARG A 128 22.64 -9.22 -9.43
#